data_AF-A0A379SWM6-F1
#
_entry.id   AF-A0A379SWM6-F1
#
_cell.length_a   1.000
_cell.length_b   1.000
_cell.length_c   1.000
_cell.angle_alpha   90.00
_cell.angle_beta   90.00
_cell.angle_gamma   90.00
#
_symmetry.space_group_name_H-M   'P 1'
#
loop_
_entity.id
_entity.type
_entity.pdbx_description
1 polymer ?
#
loop_
_entity_poly.entity_id
_entity_poly.type
_entity_poly.pdbx_seq_one_letter_code
_entity_poly.pdbx_strand_id
1 'polypeptide(L)'
;MRCYSVPGFFLLQRIGCPTWLEIVPGVTSFAAIAARAKMPLAIERQSLAVISCTAPEAEIAQALQQHDSLVLMKVYGRFARIKALLAQAGLLECALMMSEATLPGEQCWRHLHEVSDDRPLPYFSTILVNKQWEYAE
;
A
#
# COMPACT_ATOMS: atom_id res chain seq x y z
N MET A 1 -13.25 0.10 2.21
CA MET A 1 -12.88 -0.73 3.39
C MET A 1 -11.37 -0.79 3.51
N ARG A 2 -10.82 -0.76 4.72
CA ARG A 2 -9.37 -0.72 4.95
C ARG A 2 -8.90 -2.12 5.33
N CYS A 3 -7.99 -2.73 4.54
CA CYS A 3 -7.36 -3.99 4.93
C CYS A 3 -6.54 -3.80 6.20
N TYR A 4 -6.43 -4.84 7.05
CA TYR A 4 -5.90 -4.78 8.41
C TYR A 4 -6.80 -4.06 9.44
N SER A 5 -8.10 -4.33 9.41
CA SER A 5 -8.99 -3.92 10.50
C SER A 5 -8.66 -4.69 11.78
N VAL A 6 -7.89 -4.06 12.65
CA VAL A 6 -7.51 -4.60 13.96
C VAL A 6 -8.74 -4.76 14.90
N PRO A 7 -9.69 -3.79 14.98
CA PRO A 7 -10.84 -3.91 15.88
C PRO A 7 -11.79 -5.05 15.52
N GLY A 8 -12.07 -5.24 14.23
CA GLY A 8 -12.96 -6.32 13.77
C GLY A 8 -12.38 -7.70 14.05
N PHE A 9 -11.06 -7.86 13.89
CA PHE A 9 -10.37 -9.09 14.23
C PHE A 9 -10.42 -9.41 15.72
N PHE A 10 -10.14 -8.43 16.60
CA PHE A 10 -10.23 -8.65 18.05
C PHE A 10 -11.65 -8.98 18.52
N LEU A 11 -12.66 -8.35 17.91
CA LEU A 11 -14.06 -8.68 18.17
C LEU A 11 -14.33 -10.14 17.78
N LEU A 12 -13.94 -10.56 16.58
CA LEU A 12 -14.10 -11.94 16.10
C LEU A 12 -13.39 -12.95 17.02
N GLN A 13 -12.17 -12.66 17.47
CA GLN A 13 -11.46 -13.51 18.42
C GLN A 13 -12.19 -13.67 19.76
N ARG A 14 -12.90 -12.62 20.20
CA ARG A 14 -13.65 -12.64 21.47
C ARG A 14 -15.01 -13.34 21.35
N ILE A 15 -15.74 -13.11 20.27
CA ILE A 15 -17.09 -13.65 20.07
C ILE A 15 -17.09 -15.04 19.41
N GLY A 16 -15.98 -15.45 18.80
CA GLY A 16 -15.88 -16.66 17.98
C GLY A 16 -16.58 -16.51 16.62
N CYS A 17 -17.00 -17.63 16.05
CA CYS A 17 -17.74 -17.68 14.79
C CYS A 17 -19.14 -18.29 15.00
N PRO A 18 -20.08 -17.58 15.65
CA PRO A 18 -21.43 -18.09 15.84
C PRO A 18 -22.20 -18.15 14.52
N THR A 19 -23.21 -19.01 14.44
CA THR A 19 -23.96 -19.31 13.20
C THR A 19 -24.73 -18.13 12.61
N TRP A 20 -24.98 -17.08 13.41
CA TRP A 20 -25.66 -15.85 12.97
C TRP A 20 -24.69 -14.76 12.48
N LEU A 21 -23.38 -14.96 12.60
CA LEU A 21 -22.38 -13.97 12.20
C LEU A 21 -22.07 -14.08 10.71
N GLU A 22 -22.15 -12.96 10.01
CA GLU A 22 -21.74 -12.83 8.61
C GLU A 22 -20.67 -11.75 8.46
N ILE A 23 -19.64 -12.03 7.66
CA ILE A 23 -18.59 -11.06 7.30
C ILE A 23 -18.87 -10.56 5.89
N VAL A 24 -19.25 -9.28 5.77
CA VAL A 24 -19.44 -8.63 4.48
C VAL A 24 -18.11 -8.05 3.98
N PRO A 25 -17.53 -8.55 2.87
CA PRO A 25 -16.30 -7.99 2.33
C PRO A 25 -16.56 -6.61 1.73
N GLY A 26 -15.56 -5.74 1.78
CA GLY A 26 -15.60 -4.43 1.13
C GLY A 26 -14.38 -4.19 0.25
N VAL A 27 -14.50 -3.22 -0.65
CA VAL A 27 -13.41 -2.80 -1.53
C VAL A 27 -12.22 -2.34 -0.69
N THR A 28 -11.06 -2.93 -0.91
CA THR A 28 -9.84 -2.63 -0.16
C THR A 28 -9.27 -1.27 -0.58
N SER A 29 -8.58 -0.59 0.34
CA SER A 29 -8.02 0.75 0.07
C SER A 29 -7.04 0.74 -1.11
N PHE A 30 -6.17 -0.27 -1.21
CA PHE A 30 -5.20 -0.35 -2.30
C PHE A 30 -5.85 -0.64 -3.66
N ALA A 31 -6.97 -1.38 -3.71
CA ALA A 31 -7.73 -1.55 -4.94
C ALA A 31 -8.38 -0.23 -5.39
N ALA A 32 -8.90 0.56 -4.44
CA ALA A 32 -9.41 1.90 -4.73
C ALA A 32 -8.30 2.84 -5.23
N ILE A 33 -7.12 2.83 -4.60
CA ILE A 33 -5.95 3.62 -5.03
C ILE A 33 -5.55 3.25 -6.46
N ALA A 34 -5.41 1.96 -6.76
CA ALA A 34 -5.06 1.48 -8.09
C ALA A 34 -6.05 1.97 -9.16
N ALA A 35 -7.35 1.85 -8.90
CA ALA A 35 -8.40 2.35 -9.80
C ALA A 35 -8.34 3.88 -9.97
N ARG A 36 -8.17 4.64 -8.88
CA ARG A 36 -8.04 6.11 -8.91
C ARG A 36 -6.80 6.57 -9.66
N ALA A 37 -5.68 5.90 -9.45
CA ALA A 37 -4.40 6.22 -10.07
C ALA A 37 -4.30 5.78 -11.53
N LYS A 38 -5.25 4.94 -11.99
CA LYS A 38 -5.20 4.22 -13.28
C LYS A 38 -3.94 3.36 -13.41
N MET A 39 -3.55 2.73 -12.31
CA MET A 39 -2.41 1.84 -12.22
C MET A 39 -2.91 0.43 -11.90
N PRO A 40 -2.72 -0.57 -12.77
CA PRO A 40 -3.07 -1.94 -12.47
C PRO A 40 -2.18 -2.48 -11.34
N LEU A 41 -2.76 -3.21 -10.40
CA LEU A 41 -1.99 -3.84 -9.31
C LEU A 41 -1.11 -4.98 -9.81
N ALA A 42 -1.61 -5.80 -10.73
CA ALA A 42 -0.88 -6.88 -11.36
C ALA A 42 -1.50 -7.21 -12.73
N ILE A 43 -0.68 -7.64 -13.68
CA ILE A 43 -1.07 -8.05 -15.03
C ILE A 43 -0.46 -9.43 -15.32
N GLU A 44 -1.22 -10.30 -16.00
CA GLU A 44 -0.79 -11.64 -16.43
C GLU A 44 -0.18 -12.50 -15.30
N ARG A 45 1.15 -12.71 -15.35
CA ARG A 45 1.91 -13.59 -14.44
C ARG A 45 2.56 -12.83 -13.29
N GLN A 46 2.30 -11.53 -13.16
CA GLN A 46 2.87 -10.70 -12.10
C GLN A 46 2.41 -11.16 -10.72
N SER A 47 3.37 -11.30 -9.82
CA SER A 47 3.13 -11.51 -8.40
C SER A 47 2.78 -10.19 -7.69
N LEU A 48 1.80 -10.24 -6.78
CA LEU A 48 1.38 -9.10 -5.95
C LEU A 48 1.60 -9.42 -4.47
N ALA A 49 2.36 -8.57 -3.78
CA ALA A 49 2.54 -8.66 -2.33
C ALA A 49 1.93 -7.46 -1.60
N VAL A 50 1.25 -7.72 -0.49
CA VAL A 50 0.73 -6.67 0.41
C VAL A 50 1.50 -6.71 1.72
N ILE A 51 2.18 -5.62 2.05
CA ILE A 51 3.16 -5.57 3.14
C ILE A 51 2.87 -4.37 4.03
N SER A 52 2.89 -4.60 5.33
CA SER A 52 2.88 -3.52 6.31
C SER A 52 4.27 -2.92 6.43
N CYS A 53 4.42 -1.61 6.23
CA CYS A 53 5.69 -0.91 6.45
C CYS A 53 6.16 -0.95 7.91
N THR A 54 5.34 -1.47 8.84
CA THR A 54 5.73 -1.75 10.23
C THR A 54 6.63 -2.97 10.37
N ALA A 55 6.71 -3.84 9.35
CA ALA A 55 7.59 -5.01 9.31
C ALA A 55 9.08 -4.61 9.43
N PRO A 56 9.97 -5.57 9.75
CA PRO A 56 11.41 -5.38 9.70
C PRO A 56 11.87 -4.92 8.30
N GLU A 57 12.88 -4.04 8.27
CA GLU A 57 13.38 -3.45 7.02
C GLU A 57 13.91 -4.52 6.05
N ALA A 58 14.59 -5.54 6.57
CA ALA A 58 15.11 -6.65 5.77
C ALA A 58 13.99 -7.41 5.03
N GLU A 59 12.82 -7.59 5.65
CA GLU A 59 11.68 -8.26 5.02
C GLU A 59 11.08 -7.40 3.90
N ILE A 60 11.00 -6.09 4.11
CA ILE A 60 10.52 -5.16 3.09
C ILE A 60 11.49 -5.16 1.90
N ALA A 61 12.80 -5.07 2.16
CA ALA A 61 13.83 -5.12 1.13
C ALA A 61 13.80 -6.43 0.34
N GLN A 62 13.67 -7.56 1.03
CA GLN A 62 13.54 -8.88 0.40
C GLN A 62 12.30 -8.94 -0.50
N ALA A 63 11.17 -8.45 -0.03
CA ALA A 63 9.94 -8.49 -0.82
C ALA A 63 10.00 -7.56 -2.04
N LEU A 64 10.63 -6.38 -1.91
CA LEU A 64 10.90 -5.48 -3.03
C LEU A 64 11.72 -6.18 -4.13
N GLN A 65 12.56 -7.14 -3.79
CA GLN A 65 13.31 -7.93 -4.77
C GLN A 65 12.46 -9.07 -5.36
N GLN A 66 11.70 -9.78 -4.52
CA GLN A 66 11.03 -11.03 -4.89
C GLN A 66 9.72 -10.88 -5.68
N HIS A 67 9.03 -9.73 -5.57
CA HIS A 67 7.70 -9.54 -6.17
C HIS A 67 7.69 -8.53 -7.30
N ASP A 68 6.79 -8.71 -8.27
CA ASP A 68 6.64 -7.81 -9.42
C ASP A 68 5.90 -6.53 -9.04
N SER A 69 4.88 -6.67 -8.19
CA SER A 69 4.06 -5.59 -7.68
C SER A 69 3.90 -5.66 -6.17
N LEU A 70 3.86 -4.49 -5.53
CA LEU A 70 3.78 -4.37 -4.09
C LEU A 70 2.78 -3.30 -3.65
N VAL A 71 2.06 -3.59 -2.58
CA VAL A 71 1.27 -2.65 -1.80
C VAL A 71 1.96 -2.47 -0.46
N LEU A 72 2.48 -1.28 -0.21
CA LEU A 72 3.15 -0.91 1.03
C LEU A 72 2.19 -0.08 1.89
N MET A 73 1.63 -0.69 2.93
CA MET A 73 0.63 -0.08 3.82
C MET A 73 1.27 0.58 5.04
N LYS A 74 0.60 1.60 5.60
CA LYS A 74 1.02 2.32 6.83
C LYS A 74 2.36 3.06 6.69
N VAL A 75 2.52 3.79 5.59
CA VAL A 75 3.77 4.50 5.25
C VAL A 75 4.01 5.73 6.15
N TYR A 76 2.96 6.26 6.76
CA TYR A 76 2.92 7.60 7.39
C TYR A 76 4.02 7.94 8.40
N GLY A 77 4.57 6.95 9.11
CA GLY A 77 5.64 7.16 10.11
C GLY A 77 7.02 6.68 9.67
N ARG A 78 7.16 6.17 8.43
CA ARG A 78 8.39 5.55 7.93
C ARG A 78 8.72 5.97 6.49
N PHE A 79 8.10 7.03 5.99
CA PHE A 79 8.20 7.42 4.58
C PHE A 79 9.64 7.57 4.10
N ALA A 80 10.47 8.36 4.78
CA ALA A 80 11.87 8.56 4.40
C ALA A 80 12.64 7.24 4.24
N ARG A 81 12.44 6.29 5.16
CA ARG A 81 13.07 4.96 5.11
C ARG A 81 12.55 4.14 3.93
N ILE A 82 11.24 4.10 3.72
CA ILE A 82 10.64 3.36 2.60
C ILE A 82 11.05 3.96 1.26
N LYS A 83 11.09 5.29 1.14
CA LYS A 83 11.58 6.01 -0.02
C LYS A 83 13.05 5.67 -0.30
N ALA A 84 13.89 5.62 0.72
CA ALA A 84 15.29 5.21 0.58
C ALA A 84 15.44 3.76 0.09
N LEU A 85 14.65 2.81 0.61
CA LEU A 85 14.65 1.42 0.12
C LEU A 85 14.21 1.31 -1.34
N LEU A 86 13.16 2.05 -1.71
CA LEU A 86 12.70 2.12 -3.11
C LEU A 86 13.78 2.73 -4.01
N ALA A 87 14.49 3.76 -3.54
CA ALA A 87 15.60 4.37 -4.27
C ALA A 87 16.75 3.38 -4.50
N GLN A 88 17.16 2.66 -3.44
CA GLN A 88 18.21 1.65 -3.51
C GLN A 88 17.85 0.49 -4.43
N ALA A 89 16.56 0.14 -4.52
CA ALA A 89 16.07 -0.89 -5.42
C ALA A 89 15.82 -0.38 -6.86
N GLY A 90 15.98 0.92 -7.14
CA GLY A 90 15.68 1.51 -8.44
C GLY A 90 14.18 1.57 -8.78
N LEU A 91 13.31 1.57 -7.77
CA LEU A 91 11.85 1.42 -7.90
C LEU A 91 11.06 2.73 -7.71
N LEU A 92 11.72 3.88 -7.57
CA LEU A 92 11.02 5.15 -7.33
C LEU A 92 10.13 5.57 -8.50
N GLU A 93 10.56 5.31 -9.74
CA GLU A 93 9.83 5.73 -10.94
C GLU A 93 8.62 4.83 -11.23
N CYS A 94 8.61 3.61 -10.70
CA CYS A 94 7.48 2.68 -10.82
C CYS A 94 6.61 2.63 -9.56
N ALA A 95 6.74 3.64 -8.68
CA ALA A 95 6.02 3.73 -7.41
C ALA A 95 5.19 5.01 -7.32
N LEU A 96 3.99 4.89 -6.74
CA LEU A 96 3.16 6.04 -6.37
C LEU A 96 2.72 5.94 -4.92
N MET A 97 2.39 7.07 -4.32
CA MET A 97 1.76 7.13 -3.01
C MET A 97 0.40 7.79 -3.11
N MET A 98 -0.57 7.27 -2.38
CA MET A 98 -1.84 7.94 -2.17
C MET A 98 -2.20 7.91 -0.70
N SER A 99 -2.64 9.05 -0.17
CA SER A 99 -3.19 9.16 1.17
C SER A 99 -4.69 9.41 1.11
N GLU A 100 -5.41 8.85 2.08
CA GLU A 100 -6.84 9.13 2.26
C GLU A 100 -7.70 8.89 1.01
N ALA A 101 -7.33 7.88 0.22
CA ALA A 101 -8.06 7.51 -0.99
C ALA A 101 -9.57 7.37 -0.72
N THR A 102 -10.38 7.95 -1.61
CA THR A 102 -11.85 8.04 -1.53
C THR A 102 -12.40 8.83 -0.34
N LEU A 103 -11.58 9.63 0.33
CA LEU A 103 -11.96 10.56 1.39
C LEU A 103 -11.70 12.01 0.96
N PRO A 104 -12.28 13.01 1.66
CA PRO A 104 -12.11 14.42 1.29
C PRO A 104 -10.65 14.92 1.25
N GLY A 105 -9.73 14.32 2.02
CA GLY A 105 -8.31 14.67 2.04
C GLY A 105 -7.42 13.86 1.10
N GLU A 106 -8.00 13.22 0.07
CA GLU A 106 -7.27 12.44 -0.93
C GLU A 106 -6.11 13.25 -1.54
N GLN A 107 -4.90 12.70 -1.46
CA GLN A 107 -3.71 13.25 -2.09
C GLN A 107 -2.95 12.14 -2.81
N CYS A 108 -2.46 12.42 -4.01
CA CYS A 108 -1.75 11.47 -4.86
C CYS A 108 -0.39 12.04 -5.26
N TRP A 109 0.65 11.23 -5.10
CA TRP A 109 2.03 11.54 -5.48
C TRP A 109 2.52 10.48 -6.44
N ARG A 110 2.71 10.86 -7.72
CA ARG A 110 3.21 9.96 -8.76
C ARG A 110 4.74 9.93 -8.83
N HIS A 111 5.39 11.01 -8.40
CA HIS A 111 6.84 11.13 -8.37
C HIS A 111 7.30 11.21 -6.91
N LEU A 112 7.67 10.07 -6.34
CA LEU A 112 8.07 10.00 -4.92
C LEU A 112 9.38 10.72 -4.64
N HIS A 113 10.23 10.91 -5.65
CA HIS A 113 11.49 11.65 -5.50
C HIS A 113 11.25 13.12 -5.12
N GLU A 114 10.16 13.74 -5.59
CA GLU A 114 9.79 15.14 -5.32
C GLU A 114 9.19 15.36 -3.92
N VAL A 115 8.75 14.29 -3.26
CA VAL A 115 8.12 14.38 -1.94
C VAL A 115 9.20 14.50 -0.88
N SER A 116 9.17 15.59 -0.10
CA SER A 116 10.09 15.79 1.03
C SER A 116 10.02 14.64 2.04
N ASP A 117 11.18 14.25 2.56
CA ASP A 117 11.32 13.17 3.55
C ASP A 117 10.66 13.53 4.90
N ASP A 118 10.62 14.82 5.23
CA ASP A 118 10.00 15.37 6.45
C ASP A 118 8.50 15.64 6.29
N ARG A 119 7.90 15.30 5.15
CA ARG A 119 6.49 15.58 4.89
C ARG A 119 5.62 14.81 5.89
N PRO A 120 4.76 15.49 6.67
CA PRO A 120 3.78 14.80 7.50
C PRO A 120 2.77 14.10 6.60
N LEU A 121 2.64 12.79 6.77
CA LEU A 121 1.72 11.97 5.98
C LEU A 121 0.50 11.55 6.82
N PRO A 122 -0.71 11.56 6.25
CA PRO A 122 -1.89 11.02 6.92
C PRO A 122 -1.74 9.53 7.24
N TYR A 123 -2.40 9.06 8.31
CA TYR A 123 -2.35 7.65 8.73
C TYR A 123 -2.68 6.68 7.59
N PHE A 124 -3.62 7.03 6.71
CA PHE A 124 -4.02 6.21 5.56
C PHE A 124 -3.17 6.46 4.31
N SER A 125 -1.84 6.51 4.48
CA SER A 125 -0.89 6.60 3.38
C SER A 125 -0.41 5.21 2.95
N THR A 126 -0.53 4.93 1.65
CA THR A 126 -0.16 3.66 1.02
C THR A 126 0.66 3.94 -0.21
N ILE A 127 1.75 3.19 -0.41
CA ILE A 127 2.53 3.20 -1.65
C ILE A 127 2.14 1.97 -2.48
N LEU A 128 1.95 2.16 -3.78
CA LEU A 128 1.85 1.07 -4.76
C LEU A 128 3.12 1.06 -5.60
N VAL A 129 3.63 -0.12 -5.89
CA VAL A 129 4.76 -0.37 -6.79
C VAL A 129 4.31 -1.39 -7.82
N ASN A 130 4.58 -1.15 -9.10
CA ASN A 130 4.45 -2.15 -10.15
C ASN A 130 5.61 -2.00 -11.11
N LYS A 131 6.56 -2.93 -11.06
CA LYS A 131 7.84 -2.87 -11.80
C LYS A 131 7.69 -2.89 -13.31
N GLN A 132 6.56 -3.37 -13.81
CA GLN A 132 6.30 -3.59 -15.23
C GLN A 132 5.24 -2.61 -15.76
N TRP A 133 4.85 -1.61 -14.96
CA TRP A 133 3.91 -0.58 -15.34
C TRP A 133 4.62 0.76 -15.48
N GLU A 134 4.71 1.23 -16.73
CA GLU A 134 5.11 2.60 -17.03
C GLU A 134 3.86 3.45 -17.25
N TYR A 135 3.90 4.69 -16.76
CA TYR A 135 2.85 5.64 -17.09
C TYR A 135 2.97 6.02 -18.56
N ALA A 136 1.92 5.76 -19.34
CA ALA A 136 1.75 6.46 -20.60
C ALA A 136 1.54 7.95 -20.27
N GLU A 137 2.44 8.80 -20.76
CA GLU A 137 2.34 10.27 -20.68
C GLU A 137 1.04 10.80 -21.32
#